data_AF-A0A7S6UHG9-F1
#
_entry.id   AF-A0A7S6UHG9-F1
#
_cell.length_a   1.000
_cell.length_b   1.000
_cell.length_c   1.000
_cell.angle_alpha   90.00
_cell.angle_beta   90.00
_cell.angle_gamma   90.00
#
_symmetry.space_group_name_H-M   'P 1'
#
loop_
_entity.id
_entity.type
_entity.pdbx_description
1 polymer ?
#
loop_
_entity_poly.entity_id
_entity_poly.type
_entity_poly.pdbx_seq_one_letter_code
_entity_poly.pdbx_strand_id
1 'polypeptide(L)'
;MVNENVTTLEIENGVGIIALPGSEATIRGFSGAKVVIVDEASRVEDGLMAGIRPMLATTQGRLIALTTPYGKRGWFYEAWEYGGDRWGRIKVTAHDCPRIDPEWLEEERQGMGDWQFRQEYLCELVDTDEQFFASDLIEAAR
;
A
#
# COMPACT_ATOMS: atom_id res chain seq x y z
N MET A 1 1.08 4.76 31.66
CA MET A 1 0.81 6.19 31.36
C MET A 1 0.93 6.35 29.86
N VAL A 2 -0.17 6.69 29.18
CA VAL A 2 -0.19 6.88 27.73
C VAL A 2 -0.04 8.38 27.48
N ASN A 3 1.01 8.78 26.76
CA ASN A 3 1.18 10.15 26.28
C ASN A 3 0.79 10.17 24.81
N GLU A 4 -0.20 10.97 24.45
CA GLU A 4 -0.74 11.09 23.11
C GLU A 4 -0.43 12.50 22.59
N ASN A 5 0.47 12.57 21.62
CA ASN A 5 0.58 13.72 20.73
C ASN A 5 -0.03 13.30 19.39
N VAL A 6 -0.52 14.25 18.58
CA VAL A 6 -1.32 14.02 17.35
C VAL A 6 -0.73 12.95 16.41
N THR A 7 0.58 12.69 16.47
CA THR A 7 1.28 11.71 15.64
C THR A 7 2.09 10.65 16.41
N THR A 8 2.04 10.61 17.75
CA THR A 8 2.88 9.71 18.56
C THR A 8 2.06 9.01 19.64
N LEU A 9 2.25 7.69 19.73
CA LEU A 9 1.71 6.84 20.79
C LEU A 9 2.85 6.10 21.49
N GLU A 10 2.94 6.24 22.81
CA GLU A 10 3.81 5.40 23.64
C GLU A 10 2.96 4.42 24.46
N ILE A 11 3.30 3.13 24.37
CA ILE A 11 2.65 2.08 25.15
C ILE A 11 3.54 1.64 26.33
N GLU A 12 2.93 1.03 27.35
CA GLU A 12 3.55 0.83 28.67
C GLU A 12 4.81 -0.05 28.66
N ASN A 13 5.00 -0.86 27.63
CA ASN A 13 6.20 -1.67 27.44
C ASN A 13 7.37 -0.88 26.80
N GLY A 14 7.24 0.44 26.63
CA GLY A 14 8.29 1.32 26.10
C GLY A 14 8.35 1.36 24.56
N VAL A 15 7.38 0.76 23.86
CA VAL A 15 7.29 0.91 22.40
C VAL A 15 6.64 2.25 22.07
N GLY A 16 7.31 3.02 21.21
CA GLY A 16 6.77 4.22 20.58
C GLY A 16 6.35 3.94 19.15
N ILE A 17 5.15 4.40 18.77
CA ILE A 17 4.65 4.43 17.40
C ILE A 17 4.59 5.89 16.97
N ILE A 18 5.14 6.19 15.80
CA ILE A 18 5.17 7.53 15.23
C ILE A 18 4.55 7.47 13.83
N ALA A 19 3.49 8.23 13.62
CA ALA A 19 2.89 8.45 12.31
C ALA A 19 3.61 9.63 11.63
N LEU A 20 4.22 9.38 10.48
CA LEU A 20 4.92 10.41 9.71
C LEU A 20 4.14 10.72 8.42
N PRO A 21 3.99 12.00 8.06
CA PRO A 21 3.43 12.34 6.76
C PRO A 21 4.37 11.84 5.64
N GLY A 22 3.80 11.44 4.51
CA GLY A 22 4.53 10.82 3.39
C GLY A 22 5.38 11.79 2.56
N SER A 23 6.13 12.70 3.18
CA SER A 23 7.04 13.60 2.48
C SER A 23 8.50 13.34 2.84
N GLU A 24 9.38 13.38 1.85
CA GLU A 24 10.81 13.05 2.01
C GLU A 24 11.50 13.96 3.04
N ALA A 25 11.07 15.22 3.14
CA ALA A 25 11.59 16.20 4.07
C ALA A 25 11.28 15.90 5.54
N THR A 26 10.17 15.23 5.84
CA THR A 26 9.75 14.93 7.22
C THR A 26 10.24 13.57 7.71
N ILE A 27 10.57 12.69 6.78
CA ILE A 27 10.99 11.32 7.06
C ILE A 27 12.53 11.22 7.20
N ARG A 28 13.31 12.05 6.49
CA ARG A 28 14.76 12.11 6.69
C ARG A 28 15.13 12.60 8.09
N GLY A 29 15.93 11.81 8.81
CA GLY A 29 16.48 12.17 10.13
C GLY A 29 15.96 11.33 11.29
N PHE A 30 14.89 10.56 11.08
CA PHE A 30 14.52 9.52 12.04
C PHE A 30 15.55 8.39 11.98
N SER A 31 15.98 7.91 13.15
CA SER A 31 16.93 6.81 13.27
C SER A 31 16.45 5.85 14.35
N GLY A 32 16.84 4.57 14.26
CA GLY A 32 16.49 3.58 15.28
C GLY A 32 15.14 2.90 15.10
N ALA A 33 14.46 3.08 13.96
CA ALA A 33 13.22 2.37 13.66
C ALA A 33 13.44 0.85 13.61
N LYS A 34 12.72 0.08 14.43
CA LYS A 34 12.77 -1.39 14.44
C LYS A 34 11.83 -2.01 13.40
N VAL A 35 10.71 -1.34 13.14
CA VAL A 35 9.73 -1.70 12.12
C VAL A 35 9.30 -0.41 11.44
N VAL A 36 9.25 -0.43 10.10
CA VAL A 36 8.59 0.61 9.30
C VAL A 36 7.43 -0.04 8.58
N ILE A 37 6.25 0.56 8.73
CA ILE A 37 5.04 0.17 8.01
C ILE A 37 4.76 1.26 6.98
N VAL A 38 4.66 0.87 5.72
CA VAL A 38 4.26 1.76 4.63
C VAL A 38 2.85 1.35 4.23
N ASP A 39 1.90 2.21 4.56
CA ASP A 39 0.51 2.07 4.12
C ASP A 39 0.35 2.68 2.72
N GLU A 40 -0.58 2.17 1.94
CA GLU A 40 -0.75 2.52 0.51
C GLU A 40 0.56 2.47 -0.28
N ALA A 41 1.37 1.45 -0.02
CA ALA A 41 2.74 1.32 -0.51
C ALA A 41 2.90 1.46 -2.04
N SER A 42 1.92 1.01 -2.83
CA SER A 42 1.96 1.14 -4.31
C SER A 42 1.84 2.58 -4.80
N ARG A 43 1.34 3.49 -3.96
CA ARG A 43 1.16 4.93 -4.23
C ARG A 43 2.32 5.78 -3.69
N VAL A 44 3.24 5.17 -2.94
CA VAL A 44 4.42 5.87 -2.40
C VAL A 44 5.49 6.01 -3.48
N GLU A 45 5.95 7.24 -3.69
CA GLU A 45 7.02 7.55 -4.65
C GLU A 45 8.34 6.87 -4.28
N ASP A 46 9.09 6.43 -5.31
CA ASP A 46 10.38 5.75 -5.15
C ASP A 46 11.40 6.59 -4.36
N GLY A 47 11.36 7.92 -4.51
CA GLY A 47 12.21 8.85 -3.76
C GLY A 47 11.99 8.76 -2.26
N LEU A 48 10.74 8.64 -1.82
CA LEU A 48 10.42 8.46 -0.40
C LEU A 48 10.95 7.13 0.12
N MET A 49 10.77 6.06 -0.67
CA MET A 49 11.28 4.74 -0.32
C MET A 49 12.81 4.71 -0.23
N ALA A 50 13.50 5.46 -1.09
CA ALA A 50 14.96 5.64 -1.02
C ALA A 50 15.39 6.35 0.27
N GLY A 51 14.57 7.25 0.81
CA GLY A 51 14.76 7.87 2.12
C GLY A 51 14.51 6.90 3.29
N ILE A 52 13.51 6.03 3.17
CA ILE A 52 13.10 5.06 4.22
C ILE A 52 14.14 3.95 4.41
N ARG A 53 14.64 3.34 3.33
CA ARG A 53 15.51 2.16 3.42
C ARG A 53 16.73 2.34 4.34
N PRO A 54 17.49 3.46 4.27
CA PRO A 54 18.63 3.70 5.15
C PRO A 54 18.29 3.71 6.65
N MET A 55 17.07 4.07 7.04
CA MET A 55 16.68 4.11 8.46
C MET A 55 16.64 2.74 9.13
N LEU A 56 16.43 1.68 8.33
CA LEU A 56 16.44 0.30 8.81
C LEU A 56 17.84 -0.30 8.89
N ALA A 57 18.84 0.34 8.27
CA ALA A 57 20.20 -0.20 8.16
C ALA A 57 20.90 -0.31 9.52
N THR A 58 20.65 0.62 10.44
CA THR A 58 21.29 0.65 11.77
C THR A 58 20.63 -0.31 12.77
N THR A 59 19.41 -0.76 12.50
CA THR A 59 18.62 -1.59 13.41
C THR A 59 18.45 -3.02 12.94
N GLN A 60 18.79 -3.31 11.68
CA GLN A 60 18.36 -4.53 10.98
C GLN A 60 16.84 -4.72 11.10
N GLY A 61 16.11 -3.60 11.01
CA GLY A 61 14.67 -3.56 11.21
C GLY A 61 13.88 -4.18 10.06
N ARG A 62 12.58 -4.36 10.28
CA ARG A 62 11.65 -4.92 9.29
C ARG A 62 10.92 -3.81 8.53
N LEU A 63 10.78 -3.99 7.22
CA LEU A 63 9.87 -3.21 6.39
C LEU A 63 8.60 -4.02 6.13
N ILE A 64 7.44 -3.42 6.35
CA ILE A 64 6.12 -4.00 6.03
C ILE A 64 5.44 -3.04 5.06
N ALA A 65 4.97 -3.56 3.93
CA ALA A 65 4.27 -2.80 2.90
C ALA A 65 2.84 -3.31 2.79
N LEU A 66 1.85 -2.44 3.03
CA LEU A 66 0.42 -2.73 2.96
C LEU A 66 -0.16 -1.90 1.82
N THR A 67 -0.90 -2.52 0.90
CA THR A 67 -1.43 -1.80 -0.26
C THR A 67 -2.42 -2.63 -1.07
N THR A 68 -3.24 -1.96 -1.89
CA THR A 68 -3.73 -2.53 -3.16
C THR A 68 -2.72 -2.24 -4.29
N PRO A 69 -2.57 -3.11 -5.30
CA PRO A 69 -1.74 -2.84 -6.47
C PRO A 69 -2.13 -1.53 -7.19
N TYR A 70 -1.18 -0.91 -7.88
CA TYR A 70 -1.42 0.31 -8.67
C TYR A 70 -0.71 0.24 -10.02
N GLY A 71 -1.09 -0.76 -10.79
CA GLY A 71 -0.45 -1.13 -12.03
C GLY A 71 0.96 -1.73 -11.85
N LYS A 72 1.61 -2.05 -12.97
CA LYS A 72 2.98 -2.57 -13.02
C LYS A 72 4.04 -1.45 -12.97
N ARG A 73 4.09 -0.71 -11.86
CA ARG A 73 5.02 0.42 -11.69
C ARG A 73 5.45 0.66 -10.25
N GLY A 74 6.53 1.41 -10.11
CA GLY A 74 7.05 1.88 -8.83
C GLY A 74 7.69 0.76 -8.01
N TRP A 75 8.28 1.16 -6.88
CA TRP A 75 9.07 0.26 -6.03
C TRP A 75 8.29 -0.94 -5.50
N PHE A 76 6.97 -0.80 -5.27
CA PHE A 76 6.16 -1.91 -4.75
C PHE A 76 6.01 -3.00 -5.80
N TYR A 77 5.71 -2.66 -7.06
CA TYR A 77 5.66 -3.63 -8.16
C TYR A 77 7.00 -4.36 -8.30
N GLU A 78 8.12 -3.62 -8.30
CA GLU A 78 9.46 -4.21 -8.41
C GLU A 78 9.78 -5.14 -7.23
N ALA A 79 9.39 -4.76 -6.02
CA ALA A 79 9.53 -5.59 -4.83
C ALA A 79 8.65 -6.85 -4.92
N TRP A 80 7.42 -6.71 -5.39
CA TRP A 80 6.48 -7.81 -5.54
C TRP A 80 6.94 -8.79 -6.63
N GLU A 81 7.24 -8.33 -7.82
CA GLU A 81 7.56 -9.21 -8.95
C GLU A 81 9.00 -9.76 -8.87
N TYR A 82 9.97 -8.90 -8.54
CA TYR A 82 11.40 -9.21 -8.68
C TYR A 82 12.17 -9.21 -7.35
N GLY A 83 11.49 -9.01 -6.22
CA GLY A 83 12.13 -8.95 -4.90
C GLY A 83 12.78 -10.26 -4.42
N GLY A 84 12.46 -11.40 -5.06
CA GLY A 84 12.93 -12.74 -4.65
C GLY A 84 12.61 -13.09 -3.20
N ASP A 85 13.50 -13.83 -2.55
CA ASP A 85 13.36 -14.32 -1.16
C ASP A 85 13.56 -13.24 -0.10
N ARG A 86 13.94 -12.01 -0.51
CA ARG A 86 14.06 -10.88 0.41
C ARG A 86 12.71 -10.38 0.92
N TRP A 87 11.62 -10.79 0.28
CA TRP A 87 10.26 -10.38 0.61
C TRP A 87 9.38 -11.57 0.93
N GLY A 88 8.80 -11.56 2.12
CA GLY A 88 7.59 -12.35 2.41
C GLY A 88 6.41 -11.68 1.73
N ARG A 89 5.67 -12.41 0.89
CA ARG A 89 4.51 -11.91 0.15
C ARG A 89 3.27 -12.62 0.63
N ILE A 90 2.23 -11.85 0.92
CA ILE A 90 0.92 -12.34 1.31
C ILE A 90 -0.08 -11.63 0.40
N LYS A 91 -0.93 -12.40 -0.28
CA LYS A 91 -2.04 -11.88 -1.08
C LYS A 91 -3.34 -12.37 -0.44
N VAL A 92 -4.22 -11.44 -0.13
CA VAL A 92 -5.57 -11.71 0.38
C VAL A 92 -6.52 -10.93 -0.51
N THR A 93 -7.36 -11.64 -1.24
CA THR A 93 -8.38 -11.04 -2.12
C THR A 93 -9.65 -10.78 -1.34
N ALA A 94 -10.58 -10.05 -1.94
CA ALA A 94 -11.92 -9.82 -1.39
C ALA A 94 -12.66 -11.15 -1.11
N HIS A 95 -12.46 -12.17 -1.95
CA HIS A 95 -13.05 -13.49 -1.77
C HIS A 95 -12.51 -14.25 -0.55
N ASP A 96 -11.32 -13.89 -0.07
CA ASP A 96 -10.73 -14.48 1.14
C ASP A 96 -11.26 -13.81 2.43
N CYS A 97 -12.00 -12.70 2.31
CA CYS A 97 -12.55 -11.97 3.44
C CYS A 97 -14.03 -12.33 3.67
N PRO A 98 -14.38 -13.13 4.70
CA PRO A 98 -15.76 -13.55 4.95
C PRO A 98 -16.68 -12.41 5.43
N ARG A 99 -16.13 -11.20 5.62
CA ARG A 99 -16.89 -10.00 6.01
C ARG A 99 -17.43 -9.24 4.80
N ILE A 100 -17.00 -9.58 3.59
CA ILE A 100 -17.46 -8.96 2.35
C ILE A 100 -18.60 -9.82 1.82
N ASP A 101 -19.77 -9.21 1.61
CA ASP A 101 -20.92 -9.87 1.02
C ASP A 101 -20.62 -10.18 -0.47
N PRO A 102 -20.74 -11.44 -0.91
CA PRO A 102 -20.55 -11.79 -2.31
C PRO A 102 -21.48 -11.06 -3.28
N GLU A 103 -22.72 -10.74 -2.88
CA GLU A 103 -23.66 -10.03 -3.75
C GLU A 103 -23.22 -8.58 -3.94
N TRP A 104 -22.83 -7.91 -2.85
CA TRP A 104 -22.27 -6.56 -2.91
C TRP A 104 -20.99 -6.50 -3.74
N LEU A 105 -20.12 -7.51 -3.62
CA LEU A 105 -18.88 -7.57 -4.38
C LEU A 105 -19.13 -7.68 -5.89
N GLU A 106 -20.18 -8.40 -6.30
CA GLU A 106 -20.60 -8.50 -7.70
C GLU A 106 -21.22 -7.18 -8.20
N GLU A 107 -22.01 -6.49 -7.38
CA GLU A 107 -22.51 -5.14 -7.68
C GLU A 107 -21.36 -4.16 -7.92
N GLU A 108 -20.34 -4.18 -7.06
CA GLU A 108 -19.13 -3.37 -7.22
C GLU A 108 -18.42 -3.68 -8.55
N ARG A 109 -18.24 -4.97 -8.87
CA ARG A 109 -17.62 -5.41 -10.14
C ARG A 109 -18.37 -4.85 -11.35
N GLN A 110 -19.69 -4.87 -11.32
CA GLN A 110 -20.54 -4.32 -12.38
C GLN A 110 -20.45 -2.79 -12.47
N GLY A 111 -20.31 -2.09 -11.32
CA GLY A 111 -20.24 -0.64 -11.26
C GLY A 111 -18.91 -0.04 -11.72
N MET A 112 -17.78 -0.63 -11.33
CA MET A 112 -16.44 -0.09 -11.65
C MET A 112 -15.79 -0.72 -12.88
N GLY A 113 -16.31 -1.85 -13.35
CA GLY A 113 -15.74 -2.60 -14.44
C GLY A 113 -14.60 -3.55 -14.03
N ASP A 114 -14.36 -4.54 -14.89
CA ASP A 114 -13.48 -5.69 -14.60
C ASP A 114 -12.04 -5.28 -14.29
N TRP A 115 -11.49 -4.32 -15.03
CA TRP A 115 -10.10 -3.89 -14.85
C TRP A 115 -9.85 -3.29 -13.46
N GLN A 116 -10.70 -2.35 -13.03
CA GLN A 116 -10.57 -1.72 -11.72
C GLN A 116 -10.86 -2.72 -10.60
N PHE A 117 -11.85 -3.61 -10.80
CA PHE A 117 -12.18 -4.65 -9.84
C PHE A 117 -11.01 -5.62 -9.60
N ARG A 118 -10.34 -6.07 -10.67
CA ARG A 118 -9.17 -6.96 -10.57
C ARG A 118 -8.03 -6.34 -9.77
N GLN A 119 -7.81 -5.03 -9.93
CA GLN A 119 -6.81 -4.32 -9.15
C GLN A 119 -7.20 -4.18 -7.68
N GLU A 120 -8.38 -3.62 -7.40
CA GLU A 120 -8.77 -3.25 -6.03
C GLU A 120 -9.21 -4.45 -5.18
N TYR A 121 -9.92 -5.41 -5.77
CA TYR A 121 -10.51 -6.54 -5.03
C TYR A 121 -9.78 -7.88 -5.22
N LEU A 122 -9.13 -8.10 -6.37
CA LEU A 122 -8.38 -9.35 -6.62
C LEU A 122 -6.86 -9.21 -6.43
N CYS A 123 -6.41 -7.99 -6.11
CA CYS A 123 -5.01 -7.65 -5.91
C CYS A 123 -4.13 -8.08 -7.09
N GLU A 124 -4.60 -7.82 -8.30
CA GLU A 124 -3.84 -8.08 -9.52
C GLU A 124 -3.02 -6.86 -9.95
N LEU A 125 -1.76 -7.12 -10.31
CA LEU A 125 -0.90 -6.14 -10.97
C LEU A 125 -1.23 -6.09 -12.46
N VAL A 126 -2.33 -5.42 -12.77
CA VAL A 126 -2.78 -5.17 -14.14
C VAL A 126 -1.84 -4.19 -14.85
N ASP A 127 -1.74 -4.27 -16.18
CA ASP A 127 -1.05 -3.23 -16.93
C ASP A 127 -1.80 -1.90 -16.75
N THR A 128 -1.04 -0.81 -16.58
CA THR A 128 -1.62 0.53 -16.51
C THR A 128 -2.14 0.87 -17.90
N ASP A 129 -3.42 0.63 -18.13
CA ASP A 129 -4.03 0.94 -19.40
C ASP A 129 -4.35 2.45 -19.41
N GLU A 130 -3.43 3.26 -19.93
CA GLU A 130 -3.65 4.70 -20.16
C GLU A 130 -4.78 4.96 -21.18
N GLN A 131 -5.41 3.90 -21.72
CA GLN A 131 -6.27 3.98 -22.90
C GLN A 131 -7.73 3.51 -22.71
N PHE A 132 -8.22 3.25 -21.50
CA PHE A 132 -9.60 2.78 -21.28
C PHE A 132 -10.56 3.72 -20.54
N PHE A 133 -10.18 4.99 -20.30
CA PHE A 133 -11.19 6.03 -20.06
C PHE A 133 -11.79 6.54 -21.38
N ALA A 134 -12.34 5.64 -22.19
CA ALA A 134 -13.00 6.02 -23.45
C ALA A 134 -13.90 4.89 -23.94
N SER A 135 -15.14 4.83 -23.45
CA SER A 135 -16.35 4.49 -24.24
C SER A 135 -17.60 4.47 -23.34
N ASP A 136 -17.56 3.73 -22.23
CA ASP A 136 -18.77 3.45 -21.43
C ASP A 136 -19.28 4.68 -20.65
N LEU A 137 -18.38 5.59 -20.26
CA LEU A 137 -18.72 6.87 -19.62
C LEU A 137 -19.24 7.94 -20.59
N ILE A 138 -19.04 7.77 -21.91
CA ILE A 138 -19.51 8.73 -22.93
C ILE A 138 -20.94 8.37 -23.39
N GLU A 139 -21.34 7.10 -23.34
CA GLU A 139 -22.69 6.68 -23.75
C GLU A 139 -23.78 6.99 -22.72
N ALA A 140 -23.44 7.15 -21.43
CA ALA A 140 -24.39 7.54 -20.38
C ALA A 140 -24.74 9.05 -20.35
N ALA A 141 -24.11 9.86 -21.20
CA ALA A 141 -24.32 11.32 -21.26
C ALA A 141 -25.05 11.78 -22.54
N ARG A 142 -25.76 10.88 -23.24
CA ARG A 142 -26.49 11.20 -24.48
C ARG A 142 -27.99 10.95 -24.41
#